data_AF-A0A3D4RRG3-F1
#
_entry.id   AF-A0A3D4RRG3-F1
#
_cell.length_a   1.000
_cell.length_b   1.000
_cell.length_c   1.000
_cell.angle_alpha   90.00
_cell.angle_beta   90.00
_cell.angle_gamma   90.00
#
_symmetry.space_group_name_H-M   'P 1'
#
loop_
_entity.id
_entity.type
_entity.pdbx_description
1 polymer ?
#
loop_
_entity_poly.entity_id
_entity_poly.type
_entity_poly.pdbx_seq_one_letter_code
_entity_poly.pdbx_strand_id
1 'polypeptide(L)'
;MDHSIEEQTDRALQAKTLVDKEKVSAALRELADEHRGVPRSDTARLREVLDDVEDALSAGASHSAVLDTLHNQGFSLTLSSFQSTLARLRRERRVA
;
A
#
# COMPACT_ATOMS: atom_id res chain seq x y z
N MET A 1 44.97 -36.08 -20.04
CA MET A 1 43.85 -35.65 -20.91
C MET A 1 42.64 -35.53 -20.00
N ASP A 2 42.21 -34.28 -19.81
CA ASP A 2 40.85 -33.82 -19.52
C ASP A 2 40.12 -34.27 -18.25
N HIS A 3 40.40 -33.58 -17.14
CA HIS A 3 39.49 -33.49 -15.98
C HIS A 3 39.34 -32.03 -15.47
N SER A 4 39.36 -31.02 -16.36
CA SER A 4 39.31 -29.60 -15.95
C SER A 4 38.10 -28.80 -16.44
N ILE A 5 37.11 -29.43 -17.10
CA ILE A 5 35.99 -28.71 -17.70
C ILE A 5 34.68 -28.85 -16.90
N GLU A 6 34.43 -29.95 -16.19
CA GLU A 6 33.13 -30.16 -15.51
C GLU A 6 32.95 -29.37 -14.20
N GLU A 7 34.02 -28.99 -13.51
CA GLU A 7 33.92 -28.29 -12.21
C GLU A 7 33.61 -26.78 -12.36
N GLN A 8 33.83 -26.21 -13.54
CA GLN A 8 33.60 -24.77 -13.78
C GLN A 8 32.14 -24.43 -14.09
N THR A 9 31.38 -25.39 -14.66
CA THR A 9 29.97 -25.19 -15.01
C THR A 9 29.02 -25.23 -13.82
N ASP A 10 29.37 -25.92 -12.74
CA ASP A 10 28.53 -26.02 -11.53
C ASP A 10 28.56 -24.73 -10.69
N ARG A 11 29.73 -24.09 -10.61
CA ARG A 11 29.94 -22.84 -9.87
C ARG A 11 29.24 -21.64 -10.52
N ALA A 12 29.20 -21.62 -11.85
CA ALA A 12 28.50 -20.60 -12.62
C ALA A 12 26.97 -20.75 -12.55
N LEU A 13 26.46 -21.96 -12.29
CA LEU A 13 25.03 -22.22 -12.14
C LEU A 13 24.52 -21.93 -10.72
N GLN A 14 25.35 -22.13 -9.69
CA GLN A 14 25.00 -21.80 -8.29
C GLN A 14 24.83 -20.29 -8.03
N ALA A 15 25.50 -19.43 -8.80
CA ALA A 15 25.32 -17.98 -8.72
C ALA A 15 23.97 -17.48 -9.27
N LYS A 16 23.20 -18.35 -9.95
CA LYS A 16 21.93 -17.99 -10.60
C LYS A 16 20.68 -18.39 -9.78
N THR A 17 20.84 -19.03 -8.62
CA THR A 17 19.68 -19.54 -7.85
C THR A 17 19.86 -19.41 -6.33
N LEU A 18 20.52 -18.36 -5.88
CA LEU A 18 20.28 -17.83 -4.55
C LEU A 18 19.78 -16.42 -4.77
N VAL A 19 18.52 -16.19 -4.44
CA VAL A 19 17.95 -14.85 -4.41
C VAL A 19 18.92 -13.98 -3.61
N ASP A 20 19.61 -13.06 -4.29
CA ASP A 20 20.53 -12.12 -3.67
C ASP A 20 19.73 -11.27 -2.71
N LYS A 21 19.66 -11.71 -1.45
CA LYS A 21 18.79 -11.15 -0.42
C LYS A 21 19.01 -9.65 -0.28
N GLU A 22 20.25 -9.20 -0.42
CA GLU A 22 20.60 -7.78 -0.39
C GLU A 22 20.02 -7.01 -1.58
N LYS A 23 20.12 -7.57 -2.79
CA LYS A 23 19.56 -6.97 -4.02
C LYS A 23 18.03 -6.91 -3.97
N VAL A 24 17.39 -7.97 -3.46
CA VAL A 24 15.93 -7.98 -3.24
C VAL A 24 15.54 -6.99 -2.16
N SER A 25 16.27 -6.92 -1.05
CA SER A 25 15.98 -5.97 0.02
C SER A 25 16.16 -4.52 -0.45
N ALA A 26 17.16 -4.24 -1.28
CA ALA A 26 17.38 -2.93 -1.89
C ALA A 26 16.24 -2.57 -2.84
N ALA A 27 15.86 -3.47 -3.76
CA ALA A 27 14.75 -3.25 -4.68
C ALA A 27 13.41 -3.05 -3.95
N LEU A 28 13.16 -3.77 -2.86
CA LEU A 28 11.96 -3.59 -2.03
C LEU A 28 11.98 -2.26 -1.26
N ARG A 29 13.15 -1.77 -0.84
CA ARG A 29 13.28 -0.46 -0.18
C ARG A 29 13.09 0.69 -1.17
N GLU A 30 13.68 0.59 -2.35
CA GLU A 30 13.50 1.55 -3.44
C GLU A 30 12.02 1.63 -3.85
N LEU A 31 11.38 0.48 -4.05
CA LEU A 31 9.93 0.40 -4.27
C LEU A 31 9.14 1.03 -3.11
N ALA A 32 9.52 0.74 -1.86
CA ALA A 32 8.84 1.34 -0.70
C ALA A 32 9.03 2.87 -0.62
N ASP A 33 10.19 3.40 -1.02
CA ASP A 33 10.49 4.82 -0.99
C ASP A 33 9.80 5.57 -2.14
N GLU A 34 9.75 4.98 -3.34
CA GLU A 34 8.93 5.44 -4.46
C GLU A 34 7.46 5.51 -4.06
N HIS A 35 6.95 4.49 -3.35
CA HIS A 35 5.57 4.45 -2.89
C HIS A 35 5.30 5.25 -1.60
N ARG A 36 6.33 5.61 -0.82
CA ARG A 36 6.22 6.55 0.32
C ARG A 36 5.98 7.99 -0.14
N GLY A 37 6.44 8.35 -1.34
CA GLY A 37 6.30 9.67 -1.95
C GLY A 37 5.12 9.84 -2.91
N VAL A 38 4.40 8.76 -3.27
CA VAL A 38 3.14 8.87 -4.02
C VAL A 38 2.17 9.67 -3.15
N PRO A 39 1.57 10.77 -3.66
CA PRO A 39 0.59 11.54 -2.90
C PRO A 39 -0.40 10.54 -2.32
N ARG A 40 -0.47 10.46 -0.98
CA ARG A 40 -1.32 9.50 -0.29
C ARG A 40 -2.66 9.53 -1.01
N SER A 41 -3.03 8.41 -1.63
CA SER A 41 -4.28 8.32 -2.39
C SER A 41 -5.40 8.83 -1.50
N ASP A 42 -6.47 9.36 -2.09
CA ASP A 42 -7.61 9.85 -1.32
C ASP A 42 -8.07 8.80 -0.27
N THR A 43 -7.93 7.51 -0.58
CA THR A 43 -8.11 6.39 0.35
C THR A 43 -7.12 6.34 1.52
N ALA A 44 -5.82 6.55 1.28
CA ALA A 44 -4.81 6.57 2.35
C ALA A 44 -4.98 7.78 3.26
N ARG A 45 -5.29 8.96 2.70
CA ARG A 45 -5.64 10.14 3.52
C ARG A 45 -6.93 9.92 4.31
N LEU A 46 -7.93 9.30 3.69
CA LEU A 46 -9.19 8.95 4.36
C LEU A 46 -8.98 7.92 5.49
N ARG A 47 -8.03 6.99 5.33
CA ARG A 47 -7.68 6.03 6.38
C ARG A 47 -7.11 6.72 7.62
N GLU A 48 -6.33 7.78 7.46
CA GLU A 48 -5.73 8.52 8.58
C GLU A 48 -6.78 9.27 9.40
N VAL A 49 -7.83 9.78 8.76
CA VAL A 49 -8.94 10.48 9.42
C VAL A 49 -10.18 9.59 9.61
N LEU A 50 -10.03 8.28 9.48
CA LEU A 50 -11.16 7.35 9.52
C LEU A 50 -11.87 7.38 10.87
N ASP A 51 -11.12 7.44 11.97
CA ASP A 51 -11.70 7.50 13.31
C ASP A 51 -12.54 8.78 13.49
N ASP A 52 -12.03 9.94 13.08
CA ASP A 52 -12.78 11.21 13.12
C ASP A 52 -14.06 11.16 12.25
N VAL A 53 -13.97 10.53 11.07
CA VAL A 53 -15.12 10.30 10.19
C VAL A 53 -16.16 9.39 10.85
N GLU A 54 -15.74 8.30 11.49
CA GLU A 54 -16.65 7.39 12.18
C GLU A 54 -17.29 8.05 13.41
N ASP A 55 -16.55 8.87 14.16
CA ASP A 55 -17.07 9.64 15.28
C ASP A 55 -18.11 10.66 14.83
N ALA A 56 -17.86 11.39 13.73
CA ALA A 56 -18.84 12.31 13.15
C ALA A 56 -20.12 11.58 12.71
N LEU A 57 -19.99 10.41 12.06
CA LEU A 57 -21.13 9.58 11.68
C LEU A 57 -21.89 9.04 12.90
N SER A 58 -21.17 8.64 13.95
CA SER A 58 -21.74 8.16 15.22
C SER A 58 -22.50 9.26 15.97
N ALA A 59 -22.03 10.50 15.87
CA ALA A 59 -22.70 11.68 16.39
C ALA A 59 -23.98 12.07 15.61
N GLY A 60 -24.25 11.38 14.49
CA GLY A 60 -25.45 11.58 13.66
C GLY A 60 -25.23 12.43 12.41
N ALA A 61 -23.98 12.77 12.05
CA ALA A 61 -23.72 13.43 10.79
C ALA A 61 -24.09 12.52 9.60
N SER A 62 -24.64 13.12 8.54
CA SER A 62 -24.90 12.38 7.30
C SER A 62 -23.61 12.16 6.53
N HIS A 63 -23.58 11.09 5.72
CA HIS A 63 -22.44 10.81 4.84
C HIS A 63 -22.19 11.96 3.84
N SER A 64 -23.22 12.71 3.45
CA SER A 64 -23.07 13.89 2.58
C SER A 64 -22.39 15.03 3.32
N ALA A 65 -22.76 15.32 4.58
CA ALA A 65 -22.14 16.39 5.36
C ALA A 65 -20.66 16.11 5.65
N VAL A 66 -20.32 14.85 5.92
CA VAL A 66 -18.92 14.42 6.07
C VAL A 66 -18.17 14.57 4.74
N LEU A 67 -18.80 14.17 3.63
CA LEU A 67 -18.18 14.31 2.30
C LEU A 67 -17.93 15.76 1.92
N ASP A 68 -18.89 16.66 2.16
CA ASP A 68 -18.76 18.09 1.89
C ASP A 68 -17.60 18.68 2.72
N THR A 69 -17.46 18.24 3.97
CA THR A 69 -16.34 18.62 4.83
C THR A 69 -15.02 18.12 4.26
N LEU A 70 -14.95 16.88 3.77
CA LEU A 70 -13.77 16.32 3.11
C LEU A 70 -13.45 17.07 1.81
N HIS A 71 -14.45 17.45 1.00
CA HIS A 71 -14.25 18.26 -0.21
C HIS A 71 -13.61 19.61 0.10
N ASN A 72 -14.03 20.27 1.19
CA ASN A 72 -13.42 21.51 1.65
C ASN A 72 -11.94 21.34 2.07
N GLN A 73 -11.52 20.12 2.41
CA GLN A 73 -10.13 19.78 2.75
C GLN A 73 -9.33 19.26 1.53
N GLY A 74 -9.89 19.34 0.32
CA GLY A 74 -9.22 18.95 -0.92
C GLY A 74 -9.35 17.46 -1.27
N PHE A 75 -10.29 16.73 -0.67
CA PHE A 75 -10.67 15.43 -1.18
C PHE A 75 -11.54 15.57 -2.42
N SER A 76 -11.36 14.69 -3.41
CA SER A 76 -12.07 14.77 -4.71
C SER A 76 -12.98 13.56 -4.99
N LEU A 77 -13.12 12.68 -4.01
CA LEU A 77 -13.94 11.47 -4.11
C LEU A 77 -15.44 11.75 -4.20
N THR A 78 -16.16 10.93 -4.97
CA THR A 78 -17.62 10.94 -4.99
C THR A 78 -18.20 10.25 -3.75
N LEU A 79 -19.48 10.48 -3.45
CA LEU A 79 -20.17 9.81 -2.34
C LEU A 79 -20.14 8.28 -2.46
N SER A 80 -20.26 7.74 -3.68
CA SER A 80 -20.16 6.31 -3.92
C SER A 80 -18.75 5.77 -3.63
N SER A 81 -17.72 6.50 -4.06
CA SER A 81 -16.32 6.17 -3.76
C SER A 81 -16.04 6.28 -2.26
N PHE A 82 -16.58 7.29 -1.59
CA PHE A 82 -16.51 7.46 -0.14
C PHE A 82 -17.07 6.23 0.59
N GLN A 83 -18.32 5.87 0.32
CA GLN A 83 -19.00 4.74 0.96
C GLN A 83 -18.29 3.42 0.70
N SER A 84 -17.87 3.18 -0.55
CA SER A 84 -17.12 1.99 -0.94
C SER A 84 -15.79 1.90 -0.21
N THR A 85 -15.07 3.02 -0.13
CA THR A 85 -13.79 3.11 0.58
C THR A 85 -13.98 2.90 2.08
N LEU A 86 -14.99 3.51 2.69
CA LEU A 86 -15.37 3.31 4.10
C LEU A 86 -15.67 1.85 4.40
N ALA A 87 -16.48 1.19 3.57
CA ALA A 87 -16.79 -0.23 3.72
C ALA A 87 -15.53 -1.10 3.63
N ARG A 88 -14.63 -0.79 2.69
CA ARG A 88 -13.34 -1.46 2.54
C ARG A 88 -12.45 -1.26 3.77
N LEU A 89 -12.29 -0.03 4.24
CA LEU A 89 -11.48 0.31 5.41
C LEU A 89 -12.01 -0.35 6.70
N ARG A 90 -13.34 -0.37 6.91
CA ARG A 90 -13.97 -1.09 8.02
C ARG A 90 -13.67 -2.58 8.01
N ARG A 91 -13.65 -3.20 6.82
CA ARG A 91 -13.32 -4.62 6.66
C ARG A 91 -11.85 -4.88 6.97
N GLU A 92 -10.94 -4.03 6.49
CA GLU A 92 -9.51 -4.14 6.79
C GLU A 92 -9.25 -4.02 8.30
N ARG A 93 -9.92 -3.08 8.99
CA ARG A 93 -9.81 -2.89 10.45
C ARG A 93 -10.30 -4.09 11.28
N ARG A 94 -11.20 -4.92 10.74
CA ARG A 94 -11.69 -6.14 11.43
C ARG A 94 -10.76 -7.35 11.26
N VAL A 95 -9.88 -7.32 10.27
CA VAL A 95 -8.97 -8.43 9.94
C VAL A 95 -7.57 -8.18 10.49
N ALA A 96 -7.20 -6.91 10.73
CA ALA A 96 -5.97 -6.50 11.41
C ALA A 96 -6.07 -6.68 12.94
#